data_AF-A0A3G2HRY5-F1
#
_entry.id   AF-A0A3G2HRY5-F1
#
_cell.length_a   1.000
_cell.length_b   1.000
_cell.length_c   1.000
_cell.angle_alpha   90.00
_cell.angle_beta   90.00
_cell.angle_gamma   90.00
#
_symmetry.space_group_name_H-M   'P 1'
#
loop_
_entity.id
_entity.type
_entity.pdbx_description
1 polymer ?
#
loop_
_entity_poly.entity_id
_entity_poly.type
_entity_poly.pdbx_seq_one_letter_code
_entity_poly.pdbx_strand_id
1 'polypeptide(L)'
;MFTNSKSKPAPSAGHSYLIRTLLFMGVYILVNALTILGVFDSLLGRPLGWLIAIAVALPVAGQVWATLRLMAESDEFVRVIVAKCFVLAAGATLTLWTAWGFGETYAAAPHIPAWLIYPFFWAVFALVSPFVRTSD
;
A
#
# COMPACT_ATOMS: atom_id res chain seq x y z
N MET A 1 14.13 41.19 27.02
CA MET A 1 14.91 40.09 26.43
C MET A 1 13.92 39.09 25.83
N PHE A 2 13.64 39.21 24.53
CA PHE A 2 12.67 38.34 23.84
C PHE A 2 13.38 37.06 23.39
N THR A 3 13.09 35.92 24.01
CA THR A 3 13.57 34.62 23.56
C THR A 3 12.76 34.19 22.34
N ASN A 4 13.35 34.34 21.15
CA ASN A 4 12.79 33.85 19.90
C ASN A 4 12.90 32.32 19.88
N SER A 5 11.87 31.64 20.42
CA SER A 5 11.69 30.20 20.24
C SER A 5 11.33 29.94 18.79
N LYS A 6 12.32 29.63 17.96
CA LYS A 6 12.07 29.07 16.62
C LYS A 6 11.49 27.67 16.81
N SER A 7 10.16 27.57 16.90
CA SER A 7 9.48 26.28 16.81
C SER A 7 9.82 25.66 15.45
N LYS A 8 10.38 24.45 15.44
CA LYS A 8 10.59 23.70 14.19
C LYS A 8 9.24 23.60 13.47
N PRO A 9 9.15 23.94 12.17
CA PRO A 9 7.91 23.75 11.44
C PRO A 9 7.52 22.28 11.54
N ALA A 10 6.24 22.01 11.83
CA ALA A 10 5.72 20.65 11.83
C ALA A 10 6.01 20.04 10.44
N PRO A 11 6.48 18.78 10.36
CA PRO A 11 6.72 18.14 9.08
C PRO A 11 5.44 18.13 8.26
N SER A 12 5.53 18.48 6.96
CA SER A 12 4.37 18.48 6.07
C SER A 12 3.73 17.09 6.02
N ALA A 13 2.42 17.02 5.80
CA ALA A 13 1.69 15.74 5.70
C ALA A 13 2.36 14.79 4.70
N GLY A 14 2.83 15.33 3.56
CA GLY A 14 3.60 14.58 2.57
C GLY A 14 4.93 14.02 3.08
N HIS A 15 5.68 14.77 3.88
CA HIS A 15 6.93 14.30 4.46
C HIS A 15 6.71 13.18 5.49
N SER A 16 5.74 13.35 6.38
CA SER A 16 5.35 12.31 7.36
C SER A 16 4.85 11.05 6.66
N TYR A 17 4.07 11.20 5.60
CA TYR A 17 3.63 10.09 4.75
C TYR A 17 4.81 9.37 4.09
N LEU A 18 5.73 10.10 3.46
CA LEU A 18 6.90 9.52 2.79
C LEU A 18 7.75 8.69 3.77
N ILE A 19 8.00 9.19 4.97
CA ILE A 19 8.74 8.44 6.01
C ILE A 19 8.00 7.15 6.36
N ARG A 20 6.69 7.22 6.65
CA ARG A 20 5.88 6.04 6.99
C ARG A 20 5.92 5.02 5.86
N THR A 21 5.78 5.46 4.61
CA THR A 21 5.86 4.60 3.43
C THR A 21 7.22 3.96 3.26
N LEU A 22 8.31 4.72 3.39
CA LEU A 22 9.67 4.17 3.31
C LEU A 22 9.91 3.12 4.41
N LEU A 23 9.42 3.35 5.62
CA LEU A 23 9.54 2.40 6.72
C LEU A 23 8.76 1.11 6.42
N PHE A 24 7.48 1.19 6.10
CA PHE A 24 6.67 0.00 5.83
C PHE A 24 7.15 -0.73 4.57
N MET A 25 7.35 -0.03 3.46
CA MET A 25 7.84 -0.67 2.23
C MET A 25 9.27 -1.21 2.39
N GLY A 26 10.12 -0.55 3.16
CA GLY A 26 11.45 -1.04 3.50
C GLY A 26 11.40 -2.38 4.24
N VAL A 27 10.53 -2.49 5.25
CA VAL A 27 10.31 -3.77 5.97
C VAL A 27 9.72 -4.83 5.04
N TYR A 28 8.71 -4.47 4.22
CA TYR A 28 8.11 -5.37 3.24
C TYR A 28 9.16 -5.95 2.29
N ILE A 29 9.98 -5.09 1.67
CA ILE A 29 11.03 -5.49 0.74
C ILE A 29 12.07 -6.35 1.46
N LEU A 30 12.50 -5.95 2.66
CA LEU A 30 13.50 -6.69 3.43
C LEU A 30 13.04 -8.12 3.73
N VAL A 31 11.82 -8.30 4.24
CA VAL A 31 11.31 -9.64 4.58
C VAL A 31 11.19 -10.51 3.33
N ASN A 32 10.69 -9.96 2.21
CA ASN A 32 10.62 -10.70 0.95
C ASN A 32 12.00 -11.02 0.38
N ALA A 33 12.96 -10.09 0.44
CA ALA A 33 14.33 -10.33 -0.02
C ALA A 33 15.02 -11.43 0.79
N LEU A 34 14.91 -11.40 2.13
CA LEU A 34 15.42 -12.45 3.00
C LEU A 34 14.77 -13.81 2.68
N THR A 35 13.47 -13.82 2.37
CA THR A 35 12.75 -15.04 1.97
C THR A 35 13.29 -15.58 0.64
N ILE A 36 13.49 -14.72 -0.37
CA ILE A 36 14.05 -15.10 -1.68
C ILE A 36 15.50 -15.61 -1.56
N LEU A 37 16.28 -15.05 -0.64
CA LEU A 37 17.66 -15.48 -0.36
C LEU A 37 17.74 -16.78 0.46
N GLY A 38 16.60 -17.40 0.80
CA GLY A 38 16.55 -18.70 1.49
C GLY A 38 16.73 -18.63 3.00
N VAL A 39 16.75 -17.43 3.60
CA VAL A 39 16.95 -17.25 5.07
C VAL A 39 15.86 -17.97 5.87
N PHE A 40 14.67 -18.11 5.30
CA PHE A 40 13.53 -18.71 5.97
C PHE A 40 13.10 -20.07 5.39
N ASP A 41 13.91 -20.71 4.54
CA ASP A 41 13.52 -21.96 3.85
C ASP A 41 13.11 -23.08 4.81
N SER A 42 13.75 -23.15 5.97
CA SER A 42 13.41 -24.12 7.03
C SER A 42 12.02 -23.93 7.65
N LEU A 43 11.40 -22.77 7.46
CA LEU A 43 10.10 -22.39 7.98
C LEU A 43 8.98 -22.49 6.92
N LEU A 44 9.34 -22.46 5.64
CA LEU A 44 8.37 -22.50 4.53
C LEU A 44 7.62 -23.83 4.50
N GLY A 45 6.33 -23.78 4.18
CA GLY A 45 5.44 -24.96 4.14
C GLY A 45 5.09 -25.55 5.51
N ARG A 46 5.61 -24.99 6.61
CA ARG A 46 5.31 -25.41 7.98
C ARG A 46 4.31 -24.44 8.63
N PRO A 47 3.63 -24.84 9.73
CA PRO A 47 2.78 -23.92 10.49
C PRO A 47 3.50 -22.65 10.92
N LEU A 48 4.81 -22.72 11.17
CA LEU A 48 5.62 -21.57 11.56
C LEU A 48 5.82 -20.55 10.41
N GLY A 49 5.63 -20.95 9.16
CA GLY A 49 5.66 -20.05 7.99
C GLY A 49 4.59 -18.96 8.04
N TRP A 50 3.52 -19.14 8.81
CA TRP A 50 2.53 -18.09 9.07
C TRP A 50 3.13 -16.84 9.74
N LEU A 51 4.22 -16.99 10.51
CA LEU A 51 4.92 -15.84 11.09
C LEU A 51 5.49 -14.92 10.00
N ILE A 52 6.02 -15.50 8.93
CA ILE A 52 6.57 -14.75 7.79
C ILE A 52 5.42 -14.08 7.03
N ALA A 53 4.33 -14.82 6.79
CA ALA A 53 3.15 -14.27 6.13
C ALA A 53 2.60 -13.04 6.89
N ILE A 54 2.49 -13.13 8.22
CA ILE A 54 2.07 -12.02 9.09
C ILE A 54 3.10 -10.89 9.04
N ALA A 55 4.40 -11.20 9.12
CA ALA A 55 5.47 -10.21 9.06
C ALA A 55 5.45 -9.39 7.76
N VAL A 56 5.06 -9.99 6.63
CA VAL A 56 4.88 -9.30 5.33
C VAL A 56 3.55 -8.54 5.29
N ALA A 57 2.47 -9.09 5.87
CA ALA A 57 1.15 -8.47 5.87
C ALA A 57 1.05 -7.21 6.75
N LEU A 58 1.82 -7.14 7.86
CA LEU A 58 1.81 -5.98 8.76
C LEU A 58 2.26 -4.68 8.05
N PRO A 59 3.38 -4.64 7.30
CA PRO A 59 3.73 -3.50 6.47
C PRO A 59 2.68 -3.10 5.44
N VAL A 60 2.00 -4.07 4.83
CA VAL A 60 0.91 -3.80 3.87
C VAL A 60 -0.22 -3.03 4.55
N ALA A 61 -0.67 -3.48 5.71
CA ALA A 61 -1.67 -2.78 6.52
C ALA A 61 -1.15 -1.40 6.99
N GLY A 62 0.13 -1.34 7.39
CA GLY A 62 0.80 -0.10 7.77
C GLY A 62 0.80 0.95 6.65
N GLN A 63 1.01 0.54 5.41
CA GLN A 63 0.95 1.46 4.27
C GLN A 63 -0.45 1.96 3.99
N VAL A 64 -1.48 1.10 4.07
CA VAL A 64 -2.88 1.54 3.95
C VAL A 64 -3.18 2.58 5.03
N TRP A 65 -2.78 2.31 6.28
CA TRP A 65 -2.91 3.26 7.37
C TRP A 65 -2.15 4.57 7.12
N ALA A 66 -0.93 4.51 6.58
CA ALA A 66 -0.14 5.70 6.25
C ALA A 66 -0.86 6.58 5.22
N THR A 67 -1.51 5.98 4.22
CA THR A 67 -2.31 6.70 3.22
C THR A 67 -3.57 7.31 3.82
N LEU A 68 -4.25 6.62 4.74
CA LEU A 68 -5.39 7.19 5.47
C LEU A 68 -4.95 8.35 6.37
N ARG A 69 -3.77 8.25 6.99
CA ARG A 69 -3.18 9.36 7.75
C ARG A 69 -2.83 10.55 6.88
N LEU A 70 -2.32 10.32 5.67
CA LEU A 70 -2.09 11.38 4.69
C LEU A 70 -3.40 12.12 4.39
N MET A 71 -4.50 11.41 4.14
CA MET A 71 -5.81 12.04 3.92
C MET A 71 -6.24 12.90 5.12
N ALA A 72 -6.09 12.37 6.34
CA ALA A 72 -6.48 13.06 7.57
C ALA A 72 -5.61 14.30 7.89
N GLU A 73 -4.32 14.26 7.56
CA GLU A 73 -3.34 15.32 7.84
C GLU A 73 -3.28 16.38 6.72
N SER A 74 -3.85 16.10 5.54
CA SER A 74 -3.86 17.01 4.39
C SER A 74 -5.04 17.99 4.44
N ASP A 75 -4.95 19.07 3.65
CA ASP A 75 -6.07 19.97 3.39
C ASP A 75 -7.24 19.26 2.70
N GLU A 76 -8.41 19.93 2.66
CA GLU A 76 -9.65 19.38 2.11
C GLU A 76 -9.51 18.98 0.64
N PHE A 77 -8.82 19.77 -0.17
CA PHE A 77 -8.64 19.51 -1.60
C PHE A 77 -7.82 18.23 -1.84
N VAL A 78 -6.65 18.12 -1.21
CA VAL A 78 -5.80 16.94 -1.30
C VAL A 78 -6.50 15.71 -0.73
N ARG A 79 -7.21 15.86 0.39
CA ARG A 79 -7.97 14.77 1.02
C ARG A 79 -9.03 14.21 0.09
N VAL A 80 -9.83 15.06 -0.53
CA VAL A 80 -10.89 14.65 -1.46
C VAL A 80 -10.30 13.95 -2.68
N ILE A 81 -9.22 14.49 -3.27
CA ILE A 81 -8.56 13.88 -4.42
C ILE A 81 -8.01 12.50 -4.07
N VAL A 82 -7.26 12.39 -2.96
CA VAL A 82 -6.64 11.12 -2.56
C VAL A 82 -7.70 10.09 -2.20
N ALA A 83 -8.78 10.47 -1.51
CA ALA A 83 -9.90 9.59 -1.20
C ALA A 83 -10.61 9.09 -2.47
N LYS A 84 -10.91 9.98 -3.43
CA LYS A 84 -11.53 9.61 -4.71
C LYS A 84 -10.66 8.65 -5.50
N CYS A 85 -9.35 8.89 -5.59
CA CYS A 85 -8.40 7.98 -6.23
C CYS A 85 -8.38 6.60 -5.52
N PHE A 86 -8.37 6.60 -4.18
CA PHE A 86 -8.33 5.37 -3.39
C PHE A 86 -9.57 4.51 -3.59
N VAL A 87 -10.76 5.13 -3.59
CA VAL A 87 -12.03 4.43 -3.82
C VAL A 87 -12.12 3.88 -5.26
N LEU A 88 -11.75 4.69 -6.25
CA LEU A 88 -11.74 4.23 -7.65
C LEU A 88 -10.76 3.08 -7.86
N ALA A 89 -9.56 3.17 -7.30
CA ALA A 89 -8.57 2.10 -7.35
C ALA A 89 -9.04 0.84 -6.63
N ALA A 90 -9.69 0.97 -5.48
CA ALA A 90 -10.22 -0.15 -4.71
C ALA A 90 -11.33 -0.87 -5.48
N GLY A 91 -12.29 -0.11 -6.03
CA GLY A 91 -13.39 -0.64 -6.83
C GLY A 91 -12.89 -1.35 -8.09
N ALA A 92 -12.01 -0.70 -8.87
CA ALA A 92 -11.44 -1.29 -10.08
C ALA A 92 -10.62 -2.54 -9.76
N THR A 93 -9.81 -2.51 -8.70
CA THR A 93 -9.04 -3.70 -8.26
C THR A 93 -9.97 -4.83 -7.87
N LEU A 94 -10.99 -4.57 -7.04
CA LEU A 94 -11.96 -5.56 -6.62
C LEU A 94 -12.64 -6.21 -7.82
N THR A 95 -13.13 -5.41 -8.78
CA THR A 95 -13.80 -5.92 -9.98
C THR A 95 -12.87 -6.75 -10.85
N LEU A 96 -11.68 -6.24 -11.18
CA LEU A 96 -10.74 -6.91 -12.08
C LEU A 96 -10.16 -8.19 -11.46
N TRP A 97 -9.79 -8.16 -10.18
CA TRP A 97 -9.26 -9.33 -9.48
C TRP A 97 -10.33 -10.43 -9.32
N THR A 98 -11.57 -10.04 -9.03
CA THR A 98 -12.71 -10.98 -8.95
C THR A 98 -13.02 -11.59 -10.32
N ALA A 99 -13.04 -10.77 -11.38
CA ALA A 99 -13.24 -11.26 -12.75
C ALA A 99 -12.15 -12.27 -13.14
N TRP A 100 -10.89 -12.01 -12.77
CA TRP A 100 -9.80 -12.97 -12.99
C TRP A 100 -9.98 -14.25 -12.19
N GLY A 101 -10.35 -14.17 -10.91
CA GLY A 101 -10.62 -15.36 -10.08
C GLY A 101 -11.74 -16.24 -10.65
N PHE A 102 -12.79 -15.65 -11.25
CA PHE A 102 -13.78 -16.40 -12.02
C PHE A 102 -13.21 -16.97 -13.32
N GLY A 103 -12.30 -16.25 -13.98
CA GLY A 103 -11.56 -16.78 -15.13
C GLY A 103 -10.73 -18.02 -14.78
N GLU A 104 -10.05 -18.02 -13.64
CA GLU A 104 -9.32 -19.20 -13.13
C GLU A 104 -10.28 -20.37 -12.88
N THR A 105 -11.45 -20.08 -12.28
CA THR A 105 -12.44 -21.10 -11.90
C THR A 105 -13.21 -21.68 -13.10
N TYR A 106 -13.62 -20.85 -14.04
CA TYR A 106 -14.58 -21.23 -15.09
C TYR A 106 -13.97 -21.31 -16.49
N ALA A 107 -12.89 -20.56 -16.75
CA ALA A 107 -12.28 -20.44 -18.08
C ALA A 107 -10.86 -21.04 -18.16
N ALA A 108 -10.43 -21.76 -17.11
CA ALA A 108 -9.08 -22.32 -16.99
C ALA A 108 -7.96 -21.28 -17.21
N ALA A 109 -8.19 -20.03 -16.80
CA ALA A 109 -7.18 -18.99 -16.87
C ALA A 109 -5.96 -19.34 -15.98
N PRO A 110 -4.76 -18.87 -16.32
CA PRO A 110 -3.57 -19.10 -15.50
C PRO A 110 -3.73 -18.56 -14.07
N HIS A 111 -3.28 -19.33 -13.08
CA HIS A 111 -3.33 -18.92 -11.68
C HIS A 111 -2.37 -17.74 -11.40
N ILE A 112 -2.91 -16.67 -10.82
CA ILE A 112 -2.13 -15.51 -10.39
C ILE A 112 -2.03 -15.51 -8.85
N PRO A 113 -0.81 -15.44 -8.28
CA PRO A 113 -0.64 -15.36 -6.84
C PRO A 113 -1.40 -14.18 -6.22
N ALA A 114 -2.23 -14.46 -5.21
CA ALA A 114 -3.13 -13.45 -4.62
C ALA A 114 -2.40 -12.22 -4.05
N TRP A 115 -1.15 -12.36 -3.61
CA TRP A 115 -0.36 -11.24 -3.08
C TRP A 115 -0.09 -10.13 -4.12
N LEU A 116 -0.21 -10.43 -5.42
CA LEU A 116 -0.08 -9.44 -6.50
C LEU A 116 -1.22 -8.42 -6.53
N ILE A 117 -2.33 -8.67 -5.81
CA ILE A 117 -3.44 -7.70 -5.70
C ILE A 117 -2.96 -6.36 -5.14
N TYR A 118 -1.96 -6.40 -4.24
CA TYR A 118 -1.45 -5.23 -3.56
C TYR A 118 -0.67 -4.27 -4.49
N PRO A 119 0.39 -4.70 -5.21
CA PRO A 119 1.03 -3.84 -6.19
C PRO A 119 0.07 -3.45 -7.33
N PHE A 120 -0.87 -4.33 -7.71
CA PHE A 120 -1.88 -4.00 -8.72
C PHE A 120 -2.78 -2.85 -8.27
N PHE A 121 -3.27 -2.86 -7.03
CA PHE A 121 -4.04 -1.76 -6.46
C PHE A 121 -3.31 -0.41 -6.58
N TRP A 122 -2.02 -0.37 -6.21
CA TRP A 122 -1.24 0.87 -6.32
C TRP A 122 -0.96 1.29 -7.76
N ALA A 123 -0.82 0.34 -8.68
CA ALA A 123 -0.71 0.63 -10.10
C ALA A 123 -1.99 1.29 -10.63
N VAL A 124 -3.17 0.77 -10.26
CA VAL A 124 -4.46 1.38 -10.62
C VAL A 124 -4.62 2.76 -9.96
N PHE A 125 -4.21 2.91 -8.69
CA PHE A 125 -4.21 4.19 -8.01
C PHE A 125 -3.38 5.24 -8.76
N ALA A 126 -2.16 4.88 -9.16
CA ALA A 126 -1.29 5.76 -9.94
C ALA A 126 -1.89 6.10 -11.30
N LEU A 127 -2.50 5.12 -11.97
CA LEU A 127 -3.16 5.29 -13.26
C LEU A 127 -4.35 6.26 -13.19
N VAL A 128 -5.17 6.16 -12.14
CA VAL A 128 -6.37 6.99 -11.97
C VAL A 128 -6.04 8.41 -11.46
N SER A 129 -4.93 8.58 -10.75
CA SER A 129 -4.54 9.85 -10.13
C SER A 129 -4.52 11.08 -11.06
N PRO A 130 -3.96 11.05 -12.28
CA PRO A 130 -3.97 12.21 -13.17
C PRO A 130 -5.39 12.62 -13.58
N PHE A 131 -6.28 11.66 -13.85
CA PHE A 131 -7.64 11.93 -14.31
C PHE A 131 -8.52 12.57 -13.24
N VAL A 132 -8.32 12.21 -11.98
CA VAL A 132 -9.07 12.79 -10.86
C VAL A 132 -8.63 14.22 -10.56
N ARG A 133 -7.37 14.56 -10.83
CA ARG A 133 -6.84 15.92 -10.64
C ARG A 133 -7.34 16.90 -11.71
N THR A 134 -7.80 16.40 -12.85
CA THR A 134 -8.30 17.21 -13.98
C THR A 134 -9.82 17.23 -14.06
N SER A 135 -10.54 16.51 -13.20
CA SER A 135 -12.00 16.56 -13.14
C SER A 135 -12.42 17.72 -12.24
N ASP A 136 -12.92 18.80 -12.84
CA ASP A 136 -13.50 19.97 -12.18
C ASP A 136 -14.72 19.62 -11.32
#